data_AF-A0A0Q4JDR6-F1
#
_entry.id   AF-A0A0Q4JDR6-F1
#
_cell.length_a   1.000
_cell.length_b   1.000
_cell.length_c   1.000
_cell.angle_alpha   90.00
_cell.angle_beta   90.00
_cell.angle_gamma   90.00
#
_symmetry.space_group_name_H-M   'P 1'
#
loop_
_entity.id
_entity.type
_entity.pdbx_description
1 polymer ?
#
loop_
_entity_poly.entity_id
_entity_poly.type
_entity_poly.pdbx_seq_one_letter_code
_entity_poly.pdbx_strand_id
1 'polypeptide(L)' 'MRTVKTPDDLIEWANEQREEALRQVDLFSTGGVKAQLVMPDGTTQDITAGVLSHQKANVDAFTHLVSALES' A
#
# COMPACT_ATOMS: atom_id res chain seq x y z
N MET A 1 7.15 10.15 -13.20
CA MET A 1 6.46 10.76 -12.04
C MET A 1 5.20 11.41 -12.57
N ARG A 2 4.02 10.87 -12.24
CA ARG A 2 2.73 11.44 -12.68
C ARG A 2 2.58 12.82 -12.03
N THR A 3 2.21 13.83 -12.82
CA THR A 3 1.89 15.15 -12.28
C THR A 3 0.40 15.18 -11.98
N VAL A 4 0.03 15.22 -10.70
CA VAL A 4 -1.36 15.45 -10.26
C VAL A 4 -1.65 16.93 -10.44
N LYS A 5 -2.63 17.29 -11.28
CA LYS A 5 -2.93 18.69 -11.60
C LYS A 5 -4.35 19.10 -11.22
N THR A 6 -5.27 18.14 -11.12
CA THR A 6 -6.69 18.38 -10.78
C THR A 6 -7.15 17.52 -9.61
N PRO A 7 -8.31 17.84 -8.99
CA PRO A 7 -8.96 16.94 -8.04
C PRO A 7 -9.24 15.55 -8.62
N ASP A 8 -9.66 15.47 -9.90
CA ASP A 8 -9.89 14.20 -10.58
C ASP A 8 -8.61 13.38 -10.72
N ASP A 9 -7.47 14.02 -11.05
CA ASP A 9 -6.16 13.34 -11.08
C ASP A 9 -5.79 12.77 -9.71
N LEU A 10 -6.17 13.47 -8.63
CA LEU A 10 -5.88 13.04 -7.26
C LEU A 10 -6.77 11.86 -6.86
N ILE A 11 -8.05 11.88 -7.24
CA ILE A 11 -8.98 10.76 -7.03
C ILE A 11 -8.50 9.52 -7.79
N GLU A 12 -8.11 9.68 -9.05
CA GLU A 12 -7.59 8.57 -9.86
C GLU A 12 -6.33 7.99 -9.24
N TRP A 13 -5.36 8.84 -8.88
CA TRP A 13 -4.14 8.41 -8.21
C TRP A 13 -4.42 7.70 -6.86
N ALA A 14 -5.34 8.23 -6.05
CA ALA A 14 -5.69 7.61 -4.76
C ALA A 14 -6.34 6.23 -4.95
N ASN A 15 -7.17 6.06 -5.98
CA ASN A 15 -7.72 4.76 -6.35
C ASN A 15 -6.62 3.78 -6.79
N GLU A 16 -5.66 4.21 -7.64
CA GLU A 16 -4.51 3.39 -8.05
C GLU A 16 -3.69 2.93 -6.84
N GLN A 17 -3.43 3.83 -5.88
CA GLN A 17 -2.69 3.48 -4.66
C GLN A 17 -3.46 2.51 -3.77
N ARG A 18 -4.79 2.68 -3.63
CA ARG A 18 -5.64 1.73 -2.90
C ARG A 18 -5.59 0.33 -3.52
N GLU A 19 -5.69 0.25 -4.85
CA GLU A 19 -5.62 -1.02 -5.57
C GLU A 19 -4.27 -1.71 -5.42
N GLU A 20 -3.17 -0.96 -5.48
CA GLU A 20 -1.83 -1.52 -5.25
C GLU A 20 -1.67 -2.03 -3.82
N ALA A 21 -2.16 -1.29 -2.81
CA ALA A 21 -2.15 -1.74 -1.43
C ALA A 21 -2.95 -3.05 -1.25
N LEU A 22 -4.12 -3.17 -1.89
CA LEU A 22 -4.91 -4.41 -1.89
C LEU A 22 -4.16 -5.59 -2.54
N ARG A 23 -3.50 -5.36 -3.69
CA ARG A 23 -2.67 -6.39 -4.33
C ARG A 23 -1.54 -6.86 -3.42
N GLN A 24 -0.88 -5.94 -2.72
CA GLN A 24 0.18 -6.31 -1.78
C GLN A 24 -0.37 -7.05 -0.56
N VAL A 25 -1.55 -6.69 -0.04
CA VAL A 25 -2.21 -7.46 1.03
C VAL A 25 -2.45 -8.90 0.61
N ASP A 26 -2.96 -9.16 -0.60
CA ASP A 26 -3.14 -10.52 -1.11
C ASP A 26 -1.80 -11.25 -1.26
N LEU A 27 -0.82 -10.60 -1.90
CA LEU A 27 0.50 -11.16 -2.17
C LEU A 27 1.22 -11.64 -0.88
N PHE A 28 1.23 -10.80 0.16
CA PHE A 28 1.91 -11.09 1.43
C PHE A 28 1.06 -11.90 2.42
N SER A 29 -0.20 -12.19 2.10
CA SER A 29 -1.06 -13.06 2.90
C SER A 29 -1.18 -14.45 2.26
N THR A 30 -2.23 -14.68 1.49
CA THR A 30 -2.51 -15.97 0.82
C THR A 30 -1.60 -16.24 -0.36
N GLY A 31 -0.98 -15.19 -0.93
CA GLY A 31 -0.03 -15.32 -2.04
C GLY A 31 1.32 -15.96 -1.66
N GLY A 32 1.59 -16.15 -0.36
CA GLY A 32 2.77 -16.89 0.12
C GLY A 32 4.10 -16.13 0.00
N VAL A 33 4.08 -14.85 -0.36
CA VAL A 33 5.29 -14.01 -0.40
C VAL A 33 5.66 -13.57 1.01
N LYS A 34 6.97 -13.60 1.30
CA LYS A 34 7.54 -13.09 2.55
C LYS A 34 8.35 -11.84 2.29
N ALA A 35 8.23 -10.86 3.19
CA ALA A 35 9.08 -9.69 3.20
C ALA A 35 10.23 -9.91 4.20
N GLN A 36 11.47 -9.73 3.74
CA GLN A 36 12.65 -9.86 4.57
C GLN A 36 13.48 -8.58 4.53
N LEU A 37 13.91 -8.11 5.69
CA LEU A 37 14.86 -7.02 5.83
C LEU A 37 16.26 -7.62 6.05
N VAL A 38 17.22 -7.23 5.21
CA VAL A 38 18.63 -7.57 5.41
C VAL A 38 19.24 -6.53 6.35
N MET A 39 19.75 -7.00 7.47
CA MET A 39 20.39 -6.16 8.49
C MET A 39 21.86 -5.88 8.12
N PRO A 40 22.48 -4.82 8.67
CA PRO A 40 23.88 -4.49 8.39
C PRO A 40 24.89 -5.58 8.79
N ASP A 41 24.53 -6.46 9.73
CA ASP A 41 25.34 -7.61 10.15
C ASP A 41 25.17 -8.85 9.24
N GLY A 42 24.38 -8.73 8.17
CA GLY A 42 24.10 -9.79 7.20
C GLY A 42 22.98 -10.74 7.61
N THR A 43 22.39 -10.59 8.79
CA THR A 43 21.22 -11.37 9.19
C THR A 43 19.96 -10.90 8.45
N THR A 44 18.93 -11.74 8.41
CA THR A 44 17.62 -11.39 7.84
C THR A 44 16.54 -11.43 8.91
N GLN A 45 15.61 -10.48 8.83
CA GLN A 45 14.42 -10.42 9.68
C GLN A 45 13.17 -10.54 8.84
N ASP A 46 12.24 -11.41 9.24
CA ASP A 46 10.91 -11.49 8.63
C ASP A 46 10.08 -10.28 9.10
N ILE A 47 9.67 -9.45 8.14
CA ILE A 47 8.87 -8.24 8.38
C ILE A 47 7.48 -8.35 7.73
N THR A 48 7.07 -9.54 7.30
CA THR A 48 5.84 -9.76 6.53
C THR A 48 4.60 -9.25 7.27
N ALA A 49 4.51 -9.48 8.58
CA ALA A 49 3.41 -8.97 9.40
C ALA A 49 3.36 -7.43 9.44
N GLY A 50 4.52 -6.78 9.48
CA GLY A 50 4.64 -5.32 9.44
C GLY A 50 4.19 -4.76 8.10
N VAL A 51 4.61 -5.39 7.00
CA VAL A 51 4.18 -5.03 5.64
C VAL A 51 2.66 -5.16 5.51
N LEU A 52 2.08 -6.29 5.94
CA LEU A 52 0.63 -6.50 5.91
C LEU A 52 -0.14 -5.44 6.71
N SER A 53 0.33 -5.11 7.91
CA SER A 53 -0.30 -4.08 8.74
C SER A 53 -0.26 -2.71 8.05
N HIS A 54 0.87 -2.37 7.44
CA HIS A 54 1.05 -1.10 6.75
C HIS A 54 0.14 -1.00 5.51
N GLN A 55 0.07 -2.06 4.69
CA GLN A 55 -0.76 -2.03 3.48
C GLN A 55 -2.25 -2.00 3.79
N LYS A 56 -2.72 -2.67 4.84
CA LYS A 56 -4.11 -2.51 5.30
C LYS A 56 -4.42 -1.08 5.71
N ALA A 57 -3.52 -0.43 6.45
CA ALA A 57 -3.68 0.98 6.82
C ALA A 57 -3.70 1.90 5.58
N ASN A 58 -2.91 1.60 4.55
CA ASN A 58 -2.95 2.35 3.29
C ASN A 58 -4.28 2.18 2.56
N VAL A 59 -4.84 0.95 2.51
CA VAL A 59 -6.18 0.72 1.94
C VAL A 59 -7.22 1.61 2.61
N ASP A 60 -7.23 1.64 3.95
CA ASP A 60 -8.18 2.46 4.71
C ASP A 60 -7.95 3.96 4.45
N ALA A 61 -6.70 4.42 4.49
CA ALA A 61 -6.35 5.82 4.27
C ALA A 61 -6.75 6.32 2.87
N PHE A 62 -6.46 5.55 1.83
CA PHE A 62 -6.83 5.93 0.46
C PHE A 62 -8.33 5.81 0.21
N THR A 63 -9.02 4.86 0.86
CA THR A 63 -10.48 4.80 0.84
C THR A 63 -11.09 6.07 1.42
N HIS A 64 -10.64 6.50 2.61
CA HIS A 64 -11.11 7.74 3.22
C HIS A 64 -10.78 8.98 2.38
N LEU A 65 -9.59 9.03 1.77
CA LEU A 65 -9.19 10.15 0.91
C LEU A 65 -10.12 10.26 -0.30
N VAL A 66 -10.39 9.16 -1.01
CA VAL A 66 -11.31 9.17 -2.16
C VAL A 66 -12.70 9.64 -1.72
N SER A 67 -13.24 9.09 -0.64
CA SER A 67 -14.54 9.50 -0.12
C SER A 67 -14.61 10.98 0.24
N ALA A 68 -13.53 11.57 0.75
CA ALA A 68 -13.46 12.99 1.09
C ALA A 68 -13.29 13.92 -0.13
N LEU A 69 -12.77 13.40 -1.24
CA LEU A 69 -12.59 14.16 -2.49
C LEU A 69 -13.83 14.11 -3.39
N GLU A 70 -14.64 13.06 -3.27
CA GLU A 70 -15.88 12.88 -4.04
C GLU A 70 -17.12 13.53 -3.38
N SER A 71 -17.01 13.97 -2.12
CA SER A 71 -18.08 14.61 -1.33
C SER A 71 -18.17 16.12 -1.51
#